data_AF-A0A965L434-F1
#
_entry.id   AF-A0A965L434-F1
#
_cell.length_a   1.000
_cell.length_b   1.000
_cell.length_c   1.000
_cell.angle_alpha   90.00
_cell.angle_beta   90.00
_cell.angle_gamma   90.00
#
_symmetry.space_group_name_H-M   'P 1'
#
loop_
_entity.id
_entity.type
_entity.pdbx_description
1 polymer ?
#
loop_
_entity_poly.entity_id
_entity_poly.type
_entity_poly.pdbx_seq_one_letter_code
_entity_poly.pdbx_strand_id
1 'polypeptide(L)'
;MKKVVSKLKTTQQPKTDVLDDIHKKIHNSAALNGGFDALIHKIDKIEHGQGQLVSKVDKIHDAIYDPNDGIFSRLNDYKIENSEKFAEISQHMSEINEWKKHREREDVKNDESFDESNEKVIHLEKSVDSLVKSKTATWAFVKWILIAIGGATVTLLFNWIETKLHP
;
A
#
# COMPACT_ATOMS: atom_id res chain seq x y z
N MET A 1 129.99 -36.98 -16.91
CA MET A 1 129.13 -36.83 -15.72
C MET A 1 128.10 -35.73 -15.98
N LYS A 2 126.85 -36.09 -16.29
CA LYS A 2 125.75 -35.14 -16.51
C LYS A 2 124.85 -35.14 -15.27
N LYS A 3 124.74 -34.00 -14.57
CA LYS A 3 123.81 -33.83 -13.44
C LYS A 3 122.39 -33.68 -13.99
N VAL A 4 121.55 -34.65 -13.67
CA VAL A 4 120.10 -34.61 -13.91
C VAL A 4 119.49 -33.72 -12.84
N VAL A 5 119.02 -32.54 -13.24
CA VAL A 5 118.24 -31.66 -12.36
C VAL A 5 116.81 -32.19 -12.33
N SER A 6 116.43 -32.80 -11.22
CA SER A 6 115.08 -33.27 -10.95
C SER A 6 114.16 -32.07 -10.64
N LYS A 7 113.17 -31.85 -11.50
CA LYS A 7 112.06 -30.91 -11.25
C LYS A 7 111.14 -31.51 -10.19
N LEU A 8 111.23 -31.02 -8.96
CA LEU A 8 110.19 -31.20 -7.94
C LEU A 8 108.99 -30.33 -8.30
N LYS A 9 107.97 -30.95 -8.90
CA LYS A 9 106.61 -30.39 -8.95
C LYS A 9 105.99 -30.60 -7.56
N THR A 10 105.92 -29.53 -6.77
CA THR A 10 105.14 -29.47 -5.54
C THR A 10 103.65 -29.45 -5.91
N THR A 11 103.02 -30.62 -5.88
CA THR A 11 101.57 -30.77 -5.87
C THR A 11 101.09 -30.59 -4.43
N GLN A 12 100.76 -29.36 -4.03
CA GLN A 12 99.97 -29.11 -2.82
C GLN A 12 99.17 -27.83 -2.99
N GLN A 13 97.96 -27.91 -3.55
CA GLN A 13 96.83 -27.04 -3.18
C GLN A 13 95.50 -27.73 -3.57
N PRO A 14 94.82 -28.41 -2.62
CA PRO A 14 93.38 -28.60 -2.74
C PRO A 14 92.59 -28.28 -1.45
N LYS A 15 93.25 -27.92 -0.35
CA LYS A 15 92.59 -27.81 0.97
C LYS A 15 91.90 -26.47 1.25
N THR A 16 92.37 -25.38 0.66
CA THR A 16 91.78 -24.05 0.84
C THR A 16 90.53 -23.84 0.00
N ASP A 17 90.51 -24.43 -1.20
CA ASP A 17 89.43 -24.28 -2.17
C ASP A 17 88.11 -24.89 -1.64
N VAL A 18 88.19 -26.09 -1.05
CA VAL A 18 87.02 -26.76 -0.45
C VAL A 18 86.47 -25.98 0.76
N LEU A 19 87.34 -25.33 1.54
CA LEU A 19 86.93 -24.57 2.70
C LEU A 19 86.21 -23.28 2.30
N ASP A 20 86.71 -22.58 1.28
CA ASP A 20 86.06 -21.42 0.69
C ASP A 20 84.74 -21.78 0.02
N ASP A 21 84.66 -22.94 -0.64
CA ASP A 21 83.43 -23.40 -1.29
C ASP A 21 82.35 -23.77 -0.27
N ILE A 22 82.75 -24.36 0.87
CA ILE A 22 81.85 -24.62 2.01
C ILE A 22 81.39 -23.29 2.63
N HIS A 23 82.30 -22.35 2.86
CA HIS A 23 81.95 -21.04 3.42
C HIS A 23 81.00 -20.28 2.50
N LYS A 24 81.24 -20.30 1.19
CA LYS A 24 80.37 -19.71 0.17
C LYS A 24 79.00 -20.39 0.11
N LYS A 25 78.93 -21.73 0.26
CA LYS A 25 77.66 -22.46 0.32
C LYS A 25 76.87 -22.17 1.59
N ILE A 26 77.53 -22.02 2.74
CA ILE A 26 76.88 -21.65 4.01
C ILE A 26 76.35 -20.21 3.91
N HIS A 27 77.18 -19.28 3.45
CA HIS A 27 76.83 -17.87 3.39
C HIS A 27 75.82 -17.52 2.28
N ASN A 28 75.74 -18.31 1.20
CA ASN A 28 74.73 -18.11 0.16
C ASN A 28 73.46 -18.96 0.37
N SER A 29 73.44 -19.81 1.38
CA SER A 29 72.25 -20.61 1.67
C SER A 29 71.19 -19.74 2.32
N ALA A 30 70.16 -19.40 1.55
CA ALA A 30 68.99 -18.67 2.02
C ALA A 30 68.33 -19.37 3.23
N ALA A 31 68.36 -20.70 3.28
CA ALA A 31 67.85 -21.48 4.40
C ALA A 31 68.61 -21.23 5.72
N LEU A 32 69.95 -21.09 5.66
CA LEU A 32 70.82 -20.84 6.82
C LEU A 32 70.85 -19.36 7.22
N ASN A 33 70.53 -18.44 6.29
CA ASN A 33 70.45 -17.00 6.55
C ASN A 33 69.03 -16.52 6.88
N GLY A 34 68.30 -17.26 7.72
CA GLY A 34 66.98 -16.84 8.18
C GLY A 34 65.84 -16.98 7.17
N GLY A 35 66.05 -17.68 6.04
CA GLY A 35 64.97 -17.99 5.10
C GLY A 35 63.90 -18.92 5.70
N PHE A 36 64.29 -19.86 6.57
CA PHE A 36 63.34 -20.65 7.35
C PHE A 36 62.56 -19.81 8.36
N ASP A 37 63.22 -18.86 9.01
CA ASP A 37 62.58 -17.95 9.98
C ASP A 37 61.58 -17.01 9.28
N ALA A 38 61.96 -16.49 8.11
CA ALA A 38 61.06 -15.72 7.25
C ALA A 38 59.88 -16.55 6.74
N LEU A 39 60.06 -17.86 6.51
CA LEU A 39 58.98 -18.77 6.13
C LEU A 39 58.03 -19.04 7.30
N ILE A 40 58.56 -19.34 8.49
CA ILE A 40 57.77 -19.50 9.73
C ILE A 40 56.93 -18.24 9.97
N HIS A 41 57.55 -17.06 9.93
CA HIS A 41 56.83 -15.79 10.14
C HIS A 41 55.76 -15.53 9.06
N LYS A 42 55.94 -15.98 7.82
CA LYS A 42 54.91 -15.91 6.78
C LYS A 42 53.75 -16.87 7.06
N ILE A 43 54.04 -18.08 7.55
CA ILE A 43 53.03 -19.07 7.95
C ILE A 43 52.19 -18.52 9.09
N ASP A 44 52.82 -17.97 10.15
CA ASP A 44 52.10 -17.37 11.28
C ASP A 44 51.17 -16.24 10.83
N LYS A 45 51.62 -15.39 9.89
CA LYS A 45 50.77 -14.33 9.32
C LYS A 45 49.60 -14.89 8.52
N ILE A 46 49.79 -15.98 7.78
CA ILE A 46 48.72 -16.64 7.03
C ILE A 46 47.71 -17.23 8.00
N GLU A 47 48.15 -17.95 9.03
CA GLU A 47 47.27 -18.53 10.04
C GLU A 47 46.47 -17.45 10.78
N HIS A 48 47.12 -16.36 11.17
CA HIS A 48 46.44 -15.22 11.78
C HIS A 48 45.41 -14.59 10.84
N GLY A 49 45.77 -14.39 9.57
CA GLY A 49 44.85 -13.86 8.56
C GLY A 49 43.65 -14.78 8.30
N GLN A 50 43.87 -16.09 8.27
CA GLN A 50 42.81 -17.09 8.12
C GLN A 50 41.87 -17.10 9.33
N GLY A 51 42.40 -17.03 10.55
CA GLY A 51 41.57 -16.94 11.77
C GLY A 51 40.66 -15.70 11.75
N GLN A 52 41.16 -14.55 11.31
CA GLN A 52 40.34 -13.35 11.15
C GLN A 52 39.29 -13.50 10.05
N LEU A 53 39.63 -14.15 8.94
CA LEU A 53 38.70 -14.38 7.83
C LEU A 53 37.53 -15.25 8.27
N VAL A 54 37.82 -16.37 8.94
CA VAL A 54 36.80 -17.28 9.47
C VAL A 54 35.86 -16.54 10.42
N SER A 55 36.41 -15.76 11.37
CA SER A 55 35.58 -14.97 12.29
C SER A 55 34.69 -13.95 11.57
N LYS A 56 35.15 -13.34 10.47
CA LYS A 56 34.32 -12.44 9.67
C LYS A 56 33.23 -13.19 8.90
N VAL A 57 33.56 -14.36 8.35
CA VAL A 57 32.59 -15.21 7.65
C VAL A 57 31.51 -15.69 8.61
N ASP A 58 31.86 -16.09 9.83
CA ASP A 58 30.91 -16.49 10.86
C ASP A 58 29.97 -15.32 11.21
N LYS A 59 30.52 -14.12 11.42
CA LYS A 59 29.69 -12.92 11.66
C LYS A 59 28.76 -12.58 10.51
N ILE A 60 29.19 -12.80 9.26
CA ILE A 60 28.34 -12.60 8.09
C ILE A 60 27.24 -13.66 8.07
N HIS A 61 27.58 -14.91 8.36
CA HIS A 61 26.61 -16.00 8.43
C HIS A 61 25.55 -15.70 9.50
N ASP A 62 25.97 -15.30 10.70
CA ASP A 62 25.06 -14.91 11.78
C ASP A 62 24.20 -13.70 11.36
N ALA A 63 24.81 -12.64 10.81
CA ALA A 63 24.06 -11.46 10.37
C ALA A 63 23.02 -11.77 9.27
N ILE A 64 23.25 -12.79 8.44
CA ILE A 64 22.35 -13.16 7.35
C ILE A 64 21.28 -14.15 7.82
N TYR A 65 21.69 -15.19 8.55
CA TYR A 65 20.91 -16.38 8.83
C TYR A 65 20.50 -16.55 10.29
N ASP A 66 20.86 -15.65 11.19
CA ASP A 66 20.35 -15.70 12.57
C ASP A 66 18.81 -15.73 12.53
N PRO A 67 18.17 -16.70 13.21
CA PRO A 67 16.73 -16.89 13.12
C PRO A 67 15.93 -15.77 13.77
N ASN A 68 16.52 -15.01 14.69
CA ASN A 68 15.85 -13.93 15.41
C ASN A 68 16.22 -12.56 14.83
N ASP A 69 17.49 -12.37 14.45
CA ASP A 69 18.00 -11.05 14.08
C ASP A 69 18.65 -10.98 12.69
N GLY A 70 18.72 -12.12 12.00
CA GLY A 70 19.29 -12.21 10.66
C GLY A 70 18.45 -11.43 9.65
N ILE A 71 19.11 -10.94 8.60
CA ILE A 71 18.46 -10.19 7.52
C ILE A 71 17.27 -10.96 6.92
N PHE A 72 17.40 -12.29 6.77
CA PHE A 72 16.32 -13.10 6.24
C PHE A 72 15.12 -13.22 7.18
N SER A 73 15.37 -13.31 8.49
CA SER A 73 14.30 -13.35 9.49
C SER A 73 13.50 -12.05 9.46
N ARG A 74 14.21 -10.90 9.56
CA ARG A 74 13.59 -9.58 9.49
C ARG A 74 12.83 -9.35 8.17
N LEU A 75 13.39 -9.78 7.03
CA LEU A 75 12.71 -9.66 5.73
C LEU A 75 11.41 -10.48 5.68
N ASN A 76 11.41 -11.67 6.28
CA ASN A 76 10.22 -12.50 6.38
C ASN A 76 9.15 -11.84 7.26
N ASP A 77 9.55 -11.30 8.41
CA ASP A 77 8.64 -10.58 9.30
C ASP A 77 8.02 -9.35 8.62
N TYR A 78 8.84 -8.55 7.92
CA TYR A 78 8.33 -7.45 7.12
C TYR A 78 7.37 -7.91 6.03
N LYS A 79 7.65 -9.03 5.37
CA LYS A 79 6.75 -9.57 4.34
C LYS A 79 5.40 -9.98 4.93
N ILE A 80 5.40 -10.61 6.10
CA ILE A 80 4.19 -11.01 6.82
C ILE A 80 3.41 -9.76 7.24
N GLU A 81 4.05 -8.82 7.95
CA GLU A 81 3.43 -7.59 8.42
C GLU A 81 2.83 -6.78 7.26
N ASN A 82 3.55 -6.66 6.14
CA ASN A 82 3.05 -5.93 4.98
C ASN A 82 1.87 -6.67 4.35
N SER A 83 1.89 -8.01 4.29
CA SER A 83 0.77 -8.80 3.77
C SER A 83 -0.49 -8.66 4.62
N GLU A 84 -0.35 -8.59 5.95
CA GLU A 84 -1.45 -8.35 6.88
C GLU A 84 -2.05 -6.96 6.68
N LYS A 85 -1.19 -5.93 6.60
CA LYS A 85 -1.62 -4.56 6.29
C LYS A 85 -2.34 -4.46 4.95
N PHE A 86 -1.85 -5.15 3.92
CA PHE A 86 -2.53 -5.19 2.62
C PHE A 86 -3.89 -5.90 2.71
N ALA A 87 -4.00 -6.97 3.49
CA ALA A 87 -5.26 -7.65 3.71
C ALA A 87 -6.28 -6.75 4.42
N GLU A 88 -5.86 -6.04 5.47
CA GLU A 88 -6.70 -5.07 6.20
C GLU A 88 -7.15 -3.91 5.30
N ILE A 89 -6.24 -3.34 4.52
CA ILE A 89 -6.56 -2.30 3.52
C ILE A 89 -7.56 -2.82 2.48
N SER A 90 -7.37 -4.06 2.01
CA SER A 90 -8.29 -4.68 1.05
C SER A 90 -9.69 -4.88 1.65
N GLN A 91 -9.77 -5.25 2.94
CA GLN A 91 -11.03 -5.38 3.65
C GLN A 91 -11.73 -4.02 3.79
N HIS A 92 -11.02 -3.00 4.24
CA HIS A 92 -11.57 -1.64 4.32
C HIS A 92 -12.01 -1.10 2.96
N MET A 93 -11.28 -1.41 1.89
CA MET A 93 -11.70 -1.03 0.54
C MET A 93 -13.00 -1.73 0.12
N SER A 94 -13.15 -3.00 0.50
CA SER A 94 -14.40 -3.75 0.27
C SER A 94 -15.55 -3.12 1.05
N GLU A 95 -15.35 -2.81 2.34
CA GLU A 95 -16.34 -2.15 3.19
C GLU A 95 -16.74 -0.78 2.62
N ILE A 96 -15.77 0.05 2.24
CA ILE A 96 -16.03 1.37 1.63
C ILE A 96 -16.84 1.22 0.33
N ASN A 97 -16.53 0.21 -0.49
CA ASN A 97 -17.26 -0.03 -1.72
C ASN A 97 -18.70 -0.49 -1.46
N GLU A 98 -18.91 -1.32 -0.43
CA GLU A 98 -20.26 -1.72 0.01
C GLU A 98 -21.04 -0.53 0.57
N TRP A 99 -20.44 0.30 1.42
CA TRP A 99 -21.03 1.54 1.92
C TRP A 99 -21.41 2.49 0.79
N LYS A 100 -20.54 2.64 -0.21
CA LYS A 100 -20.81 3.45 -1.40
C LYS A 100 -22.02 2.90 -2.17
N LYS A 101 -22.06 1.59 -2.41
CA LYS A 101 -23.16 0.91 -3.09
C LYS A 101 -24.48 1.00 -2.31
N HIS A 102 -24.41 0.97 -0.98
CA HIS A 102 -25.57 1.18 -0.12
C HIS A 102 -26.10 2.60 -0.24
N ARG A 103 -25.22 3.62 -0.19
CA ARG A 103 -25.61 5.01 -0.37
C ARG A 103 -26.24 5.25 -1.75
N GLU A 104 -25.62 4.75 -2.82
CA GLU A 104 -26.19 4.87 -4.18
C GLU A 104 -27.58 4.23 -4.29
N ARG A 105 -27.85 3.12 -3.58
CA ARG A 105 -29.19 2.51 -3.54
C ARG A 105 -30.19 3.30 -2.71
N GLU A 106 -29.75 3.92 -1.62
CA GLU A 106 -30.61 4.76 -0.79
C GLU A 106 -30.99 6.06 -1.49
N ASP A 107 -30.04 6.67 -2.20
CA ASP A 107 -30.28 7.88 -3.00
C ASP A 107 -31.33 7.60 -4.10
N VAL A 108 -31.20 6.47 -4.83
CA VAL A 108 -32.19 6.06 -5.86
C VAL A 108 -33.57 5.81 -5.24
N LYS A 109 -33.64 5.13 -4.09
CA LYS A 109 -34.93 4.88 -3.41
C LYS A 109 -35.57 6.16 -2.89
N ASN A 110 -34.77 7.10 -2.37
CA ASN A 110 -35.27 8.39 -1.93
C ASN A 110 -35.82 9.19 -3.10
N ASP A 111 -35.13 9.23 -4.23
CA ASP A 111 -35.60 9.90 -5.45
C ASP A 111 -36.93 9.30 -5.95
N GLU A 112 -37.04 7.96 -6.02
CA GLU A 112 -38.31 7.29 -6.39
C GLU A 112 -39.45 7.62 -5.41
N SER A 113 -39.17 7.62 -4.10
CA SER A 113 -40.17 7.94 -3.08
C SER A 113 -40.59 9.42 -3.08
N PHE A 114 -39.67 10.31 -3.46
CA PHE A 114 -39.93 11.74 -3.59
C PHE A 114 -40.82 12.02 -4.81
N ASP A 115 -40.54 11.38 -5.95
CA ASP A 115 -41.38 11.47 -7.14
C ASP A 115 -42.80 10.93 -6.88
N GLU A 116 -42.95 9.78 -6.21
CA GLU A 116 -44.26 9.23 -5.85
C GLU A 116 -45.03 10.16 -4.89
N SER A 117 -44.33 10.76 -3.93
CA SER A 117 -44.93 11.71 -2.99
C SER A 117 -45.36 13.00 -3.69
N ASN A 118 -44.57 13.49 -4.65
CA ASN A 118 -44.89 14.68 -5.44
C ASN A 118 -46.11 14.43 -6.34
N GLU A 119 -46.21 13.26 -6.97
CA GLU A 119 -47.39 12.88 -7.76
C GLU A 119 -48.67 12.83 -6.90
N LYS A 120 -48.56 12.29 -5.67
CA LYS A 120 -49.67 12.30 -4.70
C LYS A 120 -50.09 13.72 -4.32
N VAL A 121 -49.15 14.64 -4.11
CA VAL A 121 -49.44 16.05 -3.83
C VAL A 121 -50.16 16.70 -5.01
N ILE A 122 -49.67 16.51 -6.25
CA ILE A 122 -50.31 17.04 -7.47
C ILE A 122 -51.74 16.49 -7.63
N HIS A 123 -51.97 15.20 -7.33
CA HIS A 123 -53.30 14.61 -7.38
C HIS A 123 -54.24 15.18 -6.30
N LEU A 124 -53.72 15.41 -5.09
CA LEU A 124 -54.46 16.07 -4.02
C LEU A 124 -54.82 17.52 -4.41
N GLU A 125 -53.89 18.29 -4.98
CA GLU A 125 -54.15 19.65 -5.45
C GLU A 125 -55.26 19.69 -6.50
N LYS A 126 -55.23 18.79 -7.49
CA LYS A 126 -56.30 18.66 -8.50
C LYS A 126 -57.64 18.30 -7.88
N SER A 127 -57.62 17.39 -6.91
CA SER A 127 -58.84 16.97 -6.20
C SER A 127 -59.44 18.13 -5.40
N VAL A 128 -58.61 18.89 -4.68
CA VAL A 128 -59.02 20.08 -3.93
C VAL A 128 -59.55 21.17 -4.87
N ASP A 129 -58.87 21.45 -5.97
CA ASP A 129 -59.31 22.46 -6.95
C ASP A 129 -60.66 22.11 -7.58
N SER A 130 -60.88 20.83 -7.91
CA SER A 130 -62.18 20.34 -8.41
C SER A 130 -63.31 20.48 -7.36
N LEU A 131 -62.99 20.32 -6.08
CA LEU A 131 -63.93 20.44 -4.98
C LEU A 131 -64.29 21.91 -4.71
N VAL A 132 -63.31 22.81 -4.82
CA VAL A 132 -63.52 24.27 -4.73
C VAL A 132 -64.37 24.76 -5.90
N LYS A 133 -64.09 24.30 -7.12
CA LYS A 133 -64.86 24.64 -8.33
C LYS A 133 -66.31 24.14 -8.26
N SER A 134 -66.55 22.91 -7.82
CA SER A 134 -67.91 22.39 -7.66
C SER A 134 -68.68 23.10 -6.54
N LYS A 135 -68.02 23.40 -5.41
CA LYS A 135 -68.66 24.14 -4.31
C LYS A 135 -69.02 25.58 -4.70
N THR A 136 -68.15 26.26 -5.43
CA THR A 136 -68.41 27.63 -5.92
C THR A 136 -69.50 27.67 -7.00
N ALA A 137 -69.51 26.72 -7.93
CA ALA A 137 -70.58 26.59 -8.93
C ALA A 137 -71.95 26.32 -8.28
N THR A 138 -71.98 25.47 -7.25
CA THR A 138 -73.22 25.15 -6.52
C THR A 138 -73.70 26.36 -5.72
N TRP A 139 -72.80 27.11 -5.08
CA TRP A 139 -73.14 28.36 -4.40
C TRP A 139 -73.66 29.45 -5.36
N ALA A 140 -73.07 29.56 -6.56
CA ALA A 140 -73.56 30.48 -7.58
C ALA A 140 -74.98 30.11 -8.04
N PHE A 141 -75.23 28.82 -8.28
CA PHE A 141 -76.56 28.32 -8.67
C PHE A 141 -77.61 28.56 -7.57
N VAL A 142 -77.27 28.30 -6.31
CA VAL A 142 -78.15 28.56 -5.16
C VAL A 142 -78.48 30.06 -5.05
N LYS A 143 -77.52 30.95 -5.27
CA LYS A 143 -77.76 32.41 -5.29
C LYS A 143 -78.76 32.80 -6.38
N TRP A 144 -78.62 32.27 -7.59
CA TRP A 144 -79.54 32.55 -8.70
C TRP A 144 -80.95 32.01 -8.44
N ILE A 145 -81.07 30.80 -7.87
CA ILE A 145 -82.37 30.25 -7.45
C ILE A 145 -83.04 31.15 -6.41
N LEU A 146 -82.29 31.62 -5.40
CA LEU A 146 -82.85 32.46 -4.35
C LEU A 146 -83.39 33.79 -4.90
N ILE A 147 -82.67 34.40 -5.84
CA ILE A 147 -83.08 35.63 -6.54
C ILE A 147 -84.34 35.37 -7.39
N ALA A 148 -84.40 34.24 -8.11
CA ALA A 148 -85.54 33.89 -8.95
C ALA A 148 -86.81 33.64 -8.12
N ILE A 149 -86.69 32.93 -6.99
CA ILE A 149 -87.82 32.71 -6.07
C ILE A 149 -88.27 34.04 -5.47
N GLY A 150 -87.34 34.88 -5.01
CA GLY A 150 -87.64 36.22 -4.50
C GLY A 150 -88.40 37.07 -5.52
N GLY A 151 -87.91 37.12 -6.76
CA GLY A 151 -88.59 37.82 -7.87
C GLY A 151 -90.00 37.27 -8.14
N ALA A 152 -90.15 35.94 -8.20
CA ALA A 152 -91.46 35.30 -8.42
C ALA A 152 -92.46 35.61 -7.29
N THR A 153 -92.01 35.65 -6.03
CA THR A 153 -92.88 36.01 -4.90
C THR A 153 -93.34 37.47 -4.94
N VAL A 154 -92.46 38.39 -5.37
CA VAL A 154 -92.83 39.81 -5.56
C VAL A 154 -93.83 39.96 -6.71
N THR A 155 -93.63 39.26 -7.83
CA THR A 155 -94.56 39.30 -8.96
C THR A 155 -95.93 38.74 -8.60
N LEU A 156 -95.99 37.65 -7.82
CA LEU A 156 -97.27 37.11 -7.33
C LEU A 156 -97.98 38.07 -6.37
N LEU A 157 -97.26 38.74 -5.48
CA LEU A 157 -97.83 39.77 -4.60
C LEU A 157 -98.34 40.98 -5.38
N PHE A 158 -97.62 41.41 -6.42
CA PHE A 158 -98.03 42.52 -7.27
C PHE A 158 -99.29 42.18 -8.06
N ASN A 159 -99.33 41.00 -8.66
CA ASN A 159 -100.49 40.53 -9.43
C ASN A 159 -101.72 40.29 -8.54
N TRP A 160 -101.52 39.88 -7.27
CA TRP A 160 -102.59 39.76 -6.27
C TRP A 160 -103.14 41.12 -5.82
N ILE A 161 -102.29 42.13 -5.67
CA ILE A 161 -102.71 43.51 -5.38
C ILE A 161 -103.51 44.09 -6.56
N GLU A 162 -103.05 43.87 -7.79
CA GLU A 162 -103.70 44.38 -8.99
C GLU A 162 -105.10 43.77 -9.21
N THR A 163 -105.26 42.46 -8.95
CA THR A 163 -106.57 41.78 -9.01
C THR A 163 -107.54 42.19 -7.90
N LYS A 164 -107.07 42.77 -6.79
CA LYS A 164 -107.91 43.27 -5.71
C LYS A 164 -108.30 44.75 -5.85
N LEU A 165 -107.59 45.53 -6.66
CA LEU A 165 -107.79 46.99 -6.79
C LEU A 165 -108.68 47.41 -7.96
N HIS A 166 -109.19 46.46 -8.77
CA HIS A 166 -110.19 46.73 -9.81
C HIS A 166 -111.44 45.84 -9.64
N PRO A 167 -112.39 46.24 -8.77
CA PRO A 167 -113.81 45.90 -8.92
C PRO A 167 -114.56 46.91 -9.81
#